data_AF-A0AAV5EIM7-F1
#
_entry.id   AF-A0AAV5EIM7-F1
#
_cell.length_a   1.000
_cell.length_b   1.000
_cell.length_c   1.000
_cell.angle_alpha   90.00
_cell.angle_beta   90.00
_cell.angle_gamma   90.00
#
_symmetry.space_group_name_H-M   'P 1'
#
loop_
_entity.id
_entity.type
_entity.pdbx_description
1 polymer ?
#
loop_
_entity_poly.entity_id
_entity_poly.type
_entity_poly.pdbx_seq_one_letter_code
_entity_poly.pdbx_strand_id
1 'polypeptide(L)'
;MTECEIVKAFSLAWSPLVLTMSDDRVYRQLDFLKMKVGLEPNYIAHKPVLLGLSLTRRLVPRHFVLETLKARGLVKKDINFYSVAVSTEKAFIKRFLDPYKESVPCLQMLMLQLVLANFLRQCCIDNHCLTC
;
A
#
# COMPACT_ATOMS: atom_id res chain seq x y z
N MET A 1 -19.54 6.04 16.39
CA MET A 1 -18.35 5.18 16.24
C MET A 1 -17.92 5.25 14.78
N THR A 2 -16.69 5.69 14.50
CA THR A 2 -16.15 5.81 13.14
C THR A 2 -15.68 4.45 12.62
N GLU A 3 -15.55 4.28 11.29
CA GLU A 3 -14.96 3.05 10.71
C GLU A 3 -13.53 2.81 11.24
N CYS A 4 -12.76 3.87 11.50
CA CYS A 4 -11.44 3.78 12.10
C CYS A 4 -11.49 3.18 13.52
N GLU A 5 -12.41 3.64 14.38
CA GLU A 5 -12.59 3.10 15.73
C GLU A 5 -12.98 1.62 15.69
N ILE A 6 -13.87 1.24 14.77
CA ILE A 6 -14.29 -0.15 14.55
C ILE A 6 -13.08 -1.01 14.17
N VAL A 7 -12.33 -0.61 13.14
CA VAL A 7 -11.16 -1.34 12.67
C VAL A 7 -10.12 -1.45 13.78
N LYS A 8 -9.86 -0.37 14.52
CA LYS A 8 -8.95 -0.39 15.68
C LYS A 8 -9.41 -1.39 16.73
N ALA A 9 -10.68 -1.36 17.13
CA ALA A 9 -11.23 -2.26 18.14
C ALA A 9 -11.11 -3.73 17.73
N PHE A 10 -11.46 -4.09 16.49
CA PHE A 10 -11.34 -5.46 16.00
C PHE A 10 -9.87 -5.90 15.82
N SER A 11 -8.96 -4.97 15.49
CA SER A 11 -7.52 -5.26 15.37
C SER A 11 -6.80 -5.47 16.70
N LEU A 12 -7.38 -5.07 17.83
CA LEU A 12 -6.73 -5.13 19.15
C LEU A 12 -6.22 -6.51 19.54
N ALA A 13 -7.02 -7.56 19.27
CA ALA A 13 -6.66 -8.93 19.60
C ALA A 13 -5.44 -9.44 18.80
N TRP A 14 -5.06 -8.73 17.74
CA TRP A 14 -4.01 -9.12 16.81
C TRP A 14 -2.79 -8.19 16.88
N SER A 15 -3.02 -6.90 17.14
CA SER A 15 -1.95 -5.92 17.29
C SER A 15 -2.41 -4.73 18.14
N PRO A 16 -2.03 -4.68 19.43
CA PRO A 16 -2.33 -3.56 20.32
C PRO A 16 -1.77 -2.21 19.82
N LEU A 17 -0.71 -2.25 19.01
CA LEU A 17 -0.05 -1.08 18.44
C LEU A 17 -0.96 -0.28 17.50
N VAL A 18 -2.07 -0.85 17.02
CA VAL A 18 -3.03 -0.13 16.19
C VAL A 18 -3.72 1.01 16.96
N LEU A 19 -3.78 0.94 18.31
CA LEU A 19 -4.29 2.04 19.13
C LEU A 19 -3.41 3.29 19.10
N THR A 20 -2.09 3.11 18.95
CA THR A 20 -1.14 4.23 18.97
C THR A 20 -1.09 4.98 17.64
N MET A 21 -1.78 4.47 16.63
CA MET A 21 -1.89 5.11 15.32
C MET A 21 -2.89 6.26 15.36
N SER A 22 -2.56 7.38 14.70
CA SER A 22 -3.51 8.47 14.51
C SER A 22 -4.70 8.03 13.65
N ASP A 23 -5.88 8.60 13.91
CA ASP A 23 -7.09 8.29 13.12
C ASP A 23 -6.94 8.68 11.66
N ASP A 24 -6.25 9.78 11.35
CA ASP A 24 -5.94 10.18 9.97
C ASP A 24 -5.09 9.11 9.25
N ARG A 25 -4.10 8.52 9.92
CA ARG A 25 -3.30 7.44 9.33
C ARG A 25 -4.15 6.20 9.04
N VAL A 26 -4.95 5.77 10.02
CA VAL A 26 -5.83 4.61 9.86
C VAL A 26 -6.86 4.87 8.77
N TYR A 27 -7.44 6.07 8.73
CA TYR A 27 -8.41 6.49 7.72
C TYR A 27 -7.81 6.41 6.31
N ARG A 28 -6.65 7.02 6.06
CA ARG A 28 -6.01 7.00 4.73
C ARG A 28 -5.67 5.59 4.27
N GLN A 29 -5.24 4.72 5.19
CA GLN A 29 -4.97 3.32 4.88
C GLN A 29 -6.25 2.55 4.59
N LEU A 30 -7.27 2.71 5.43
CA LEU A 30 -8.56 2.05 5.26
C LEU A 30 -9.23 2.46 3.95
N ASP A 31 -9.24 3.76 3.64
CA ASP A 31 -9.78 4.30 2.38
C ASP A 31 -9.05 3.69 1.17
N PHE A 32 -7.72 3.67 1.17
CA PHE A 32 -6.97 3.03 0.08
C PHE A 32 -7.26 1.52 -0.05
N LEU A 33 -7.20 0.78 1.06
CA LEU A 33 -7.40 -0.66 1.06
C LEU A 33 -8.83 -1.05 0.67
N LYS A 34 -9.83 -0.27 1.07
CA LYS A 34 -11.24 -0.50 0.72
C LYS A 34 -11.53 -0.03 -0.71
N MET A 35 -11.25 1.22 -1.02
CA MET A 35 -11.70 1.87 -2.26
C MET A 35 -10.81 1.57 -3.46
N LYS A 36 -9.50 1.34 -3.27
CA LYS A 36 -8.57 1.06 -4.37
C LYS A 36 -8.24 -0.42 -4.49
N VAL A 37 -8.03 -1.10 -3.37
CA VAL A 37 -7.68 -2.54 -3.37
C VAL A 37 -8.93 -3.43 -3.34
N GLY A 38 -10.06 -2.95 -2.81
CA GLY A 38 -11.30 -3.73 -2.72
C GLY A 38 -11.34 -4.70 -1.55
N LEU A 39 -10.65 -4.40 -0.45
CA LEU A 39 -10.67 -5.23 0.76
C LEU A 39 -11.78 -4.80 1.72
N GLU A 40 -12.47 -5.79 2.27
CA GLU A 40 -13.48 -5.58 3.29
C GLU A 40 -12.87 -5.08 4.62
N PRO A 41 -13.49 -4.12 5.33
CA PRO A 41 -13.00 -3.63 6.62
C PRO A 41 -12.75 -4.74 7.64
N ASN A 42 -13.61 -5.76 7.66
CA ASN A 42 -13.45 -6.92 8.54
C ASN A 42 -12.16 -7.71 8.22
N TYR A 43 -11.87 -7.93 6.94
CA TYR A 43 -10.63 -8.57 6.51
C TYR A 43 -9.40 -7.74 6.90
N ILE A 44 -9.47 -6.42 6.76
CA ILE A 44 -8.39 -5.50 7.15
C ILE A 44 -8.17 -5.53 8.67
N ALA A 45 -9.24 -5.54 9.46
CA ALA A 45 -9.15 -5.57 10.92
C ALA A 45 -8.46 -6.84 11.44
N HIS A 46 -8.68 -7.97 10.76
CA HIS A 46 -7.99 -9.24 11.00
C HIS A 46 -6.59 -9.30 10.37
N LYS A 47 -6.08 -8.22 9.78
CA LYS A 47 -4.74 -8.16 9.19
C LYS A 47 -4.08 -6.81 9.52
N PRO A 48 -3.93 -6.45 10.82
CA PRO A 48 -3.45 -5.13 11.23
C PRO A 48 -2.03 -4.81 10.74
N VAL A 49 -1.27 -5.83 10.33
CA VAL A 49 0.01 -5.64 9.63
C VAL A 49 -0.15 -4.67 8.44
N LEU A 50 -1.25 -4.72 7.70
CA LEU A 50 -1.51 -3.79 6.59
C LEU A 50 -1.54 -2.33 7.06
N LEU A 51 -2.08 -2.06 8.24
CA LEU A 51 -2.10 -0.73 8.87
C LEU A 51 -0.68 -0.33 9.34
N GLY A 52 0.18 -1.29 9.65
CA GLY A 52 1.60 -1.04 9.95
C GLY A 52 2.43 -0.60 8.74
N LEU A 53 2.05 -0.96 7.51
CA LEU A 53 2.85 -0.70 6.31
C LEU A 53 2.74 0.76 5.83
N SER A 54 3.82 1.26 5.24
CA SER A 54 3.81 2.59 4.61
C SER A 54 2.84 2.60 3.43
N LEU A 55 1.85 3.52 3.48
CA LEU A 55 0.88 3.70 2.41
C LEU A 55 1.59 4.07 1.09
N THR A 56 2.44 5.09 1.13
CA THR A 56 3.09 5.67 -0.05
C THR A 56 4.28 4.86 -0.54
N ARG A 57 5.08 4.30 0.36
CA ARG A 57 6.30 3.56 -0.02
C ARG A 57 6.08 2.08 -0.28
N ARG A 58 4.99 1.48 0.21
CA ARG A 58 4.77 0.04 0.13
C ARG A 58 3.41 -0.35 -0.43
N LEU A 59 2.30 0.14 0.12
CA LEU A 59 0.97 -0.32 -0.30
C LEU A 59 0.63 0.16 -1.72
N VAL A 60 0.76 1.46 -1.98
CA VAL A 60 0.43 2.07 -3.28
C VAL A 60 1.30 1.53 -4.42
N PRO A 61 2.65 1.51 -4.33
CA PRO A 61 3.49 1.02 -5.43
C PRO A 61 3.22 -0.44 -5.76
N ARG A 62 3.06 -1.28 -4.72
CA ARG A 62 2.85 -2.72 -4.93
C ARG A 62 1.46 -3.04 -5.48
N HIS A 63 0.44 -2.31 -5.07
CA HIS A 63 -0.89 -2.42 -5.66
C HIS A 63 -0.86 -2.08 -7.14
N PHE A 64 -0.22 -0.97 -7.48
CA PHE A 64 -0.13 -0.52 -8.86
C PHE A 64 0.60 -1.53 -9.77
N VAL A 65 1.74 -2.07 -9.32
CA VAL A 65 2.45 -3.13 -10.04
C VAL A 65 1.55 -4.35 -10.22
N LEU A 66 0.89 -4.81 -9.15
CA LEU A 66 0.02 -5.97 -9.20
C LEU A 66 -1.14 -5.80 -10.19
N GLU A 67 -1.82 -4.65 -10.16
CA GLU A 67 -2.92 -4.34 -11.08
C GLU A 67 -2.44 -4.22 -12.53
N THR A 68 -1.26 -3.62 -12.76
CA THR A 68 -0.66 -3.55 -14.10
C THR A 68 -0.39 -4.95 -14.66
N LEU A 69 0.16 -5.85 -13.85
CA LEU A 69 0.43 -7.22 -14.25
C LEU A 69 -0.86 -8.02 -14.50
N LYS A 70 -1.89 -7.85 -13.65
CA LYS A 70 -3.20 -8.48 -13.84
C LYS A 70 -3.87 -8.02 -15.13
N ALA A 71 -3.87 -6.71 -15.40
CA ALA A 71 -4.46 -6.12 -16.59
C ALA A 71 -3.80 -6.65 -17.88
N ARG A 72 -2.50 -6.95 -17.83
CA ARG A 72 -1.75 -7.55 -18.95
C ARG A 72 -1.82 -9.08 -19.00
N GLY A 73 -2.53 -9.72 -18.08
CA GLY A 73 -2.63 -11.19 -18.00
C GLY A 73 -1.32 -11.90 -17.64
N LEU A 74 -0.33 -11.16 -17.10
CA LEU A 74 0.99 -11.68 -16.78
C LEU A 74 1.03 -12.45 -15.45
N VAL A 75 0.02 -12.26 -14.61
CA VAL A 75 -0.18 -12.95 -13.34
C VAL A 75 -1.63 -13.36 -13.16
N LYS A 76 -1.88 -14.31 -12.26
CA LYS A 76 -3.26 -14.73 -11.94
C LYS A 76 -4.05 -13.58 -11.30
N LYS A 77 -5.34 -13.50 -11.63
CA LYS A 77 -6.24 -12.44 -11.13
C LYS A 77 -6.54 -12.55 -9.63
N ASP A 78 -6.45 -13.74 -9.08
CA ASP A 78 -6.77 -14.10 -7.69
C ASP A 78 -5.59 -13.95 -6.71
N ILE A 79 -4.45 -13.40 -7.14
CA ILE A 79 -3.31 -13.16 -6.25
C ILE A 79 -3.74 -12.25 -5.09
N ASN A 80 -3.62 -12.77 -3.87
CA ASN A 80 -3.96 -12.07 -2.64
C ASN A 80 -3.03 -10.88 -2.42
N PHE A 81 -3.58 -9.66 -2.40
CA PHE A 81 -2.85 -8.44 -2.15
C PHE A 81 -2.08 -8.44 -0.81
N TYR A 82 -2.64 -9.04 0.25
CA TYR A 82 -1.95 -9.14 1.54
C TYR A 82 -0.57 -9.78 1.39
N SER A 83 -0.48 -10.90 0.64
CA SER A 83 0.79 -11.60 0.42
C SER A 83 1.83 -10.74 -0.31
N VAL A 84 1.36 -9.89 -1.23
CA VAL A 84 2.20 -8.96 -2.00
C VAL A 84 2.63 -7.77 -1.13
N ALA A 85 1.73 -7.26 -0.30
CA ALA A 85 1.99 -6.14 0.59
C ALA A 85 3.02 -6.48 1.68
N VAL A 86 2.98 -7.69 2.25
CA VAL A 86 3.87 -8.10 3.35
C VAL A 86 5.19 -8.72 2.90
N SER A 87 5.38 -9.01 1.60
CA SER A 87 6.63 -9.62 1.13
C SER A 87 7.84 -8.69 1.36
N THR A 88 9.03 -9.26 1.52
CA THR A 88 10.26 -8.46 1.55
C THR A 88 10.46 -7.77 0.20
N GLU A 89 11.25 -6.69 0.17
CA GLU A 89 11.56 -5.97 -1.07
C GLU A 89 12.22 -6.90 -2.10
N LYS A 90 13.20 -7.68 -1.65
CA LYS A 90 13.88 -8.69 -2.47
C LYS A 90 12.90 -9.72 -3.07
N ALA A 91 11.97 -10.23 -2.26
CA ALA A 91 10.99 -11.19 -2.73
C ALA A 91 9.98 -10.56 -3.70
N PHE A 92 9.58 -9.31 -3.46
CA PHE A 92 8.69 -8.56 -4.33
C PHE A 92 9.32 -8.35 -5.71
N ILE A 93 10.55 -7.82 -5.75
CA ILE A 93 11.30 -7.57 -7.00
C ILE A 93 11.45 -8.86 -7.80
N LYS A 94 11.97 -9.92 -7.17
CA LYS A 94 12.21 -11.21 -7.84
C LYS A 94 10.94 -11.82 -8.45
N ARG A 95 9.79 -11.60 -7.81
CA ARG A 95 8.53 -12.21 -8.22
C ARG A 95 7.71 -11.36 -9.19
N PHE A 96 7.71 -10.04 -9.01
CA PHE A 96 6.78 -9.13 -9.69
C PHE A 96 7.46 -8.11 -10.60
N LEU A 97 8.78 -7.96 -10.55
CA LEU A 97 9.51 -7.02 -11.42
C LEU A 97 10.47 -7.73 -12.35
N ASP A 98 11.41 -8.52 -11.82
CA ASP A 98 12.47 -9.17 -12.60
C ASP A 98 11.95 -9.99 -13.80
N PRO A 99 10.86 -10.78 -13.68
CA PRO A 99 10.35 -11.56 -14.80
C PRO A 99 9.79 -10.72 -15.95
N TYR A 100 9.46 -9.45 -15.68
CA TYR A 100 8.74 -8.57 -16.60
C TYR A 100 9.54 -7.32 -16.96
N LYS A 101 10.82 -7.26 -16.60
CA LYS A 101 11.70 -6.10 -16.85
C LYS A 101 11.80 -5.74 -18.34
N GLU A 102 11.74 -6.72 -19.24
CA GLU A 102 11.85 -6.52 -20.69
C GLU A 102 10.48 -6.31 -21.36
N SER A 103 9.44 -7.01 -20.87
CA SER A 103 8.08 -6.94 -21.41
C SER A 103 7.30 -5.73 -20.90
N VAL A 104 7.66 -5.21 -19.73
CA VAL A 104 7.07 -4.01 -19.13
C VAL A 104 8.17 -3.13 -18.50
N PRO A 105 9.01 -2.48 -19.33
CA PRO A 105 10.13 -1.66 -18.84
C PRO A 105 9.70 -0.53 -17.90
N CYS A 106 8.46 -0.08 -18.04
CA CYS A 106 7.90 0.96 -17.19
C CYS A 106 7.61 0.51 -15.75
N LEU A 107 7.57 -0.78 -15.39
CA LEU A 107 7.26 -1.21 -14.01
C LEU A 107 8.29 -0.73 -12.98
N GLN A 108 9.59 -0.81 -13.30
CA GLN A 108 10.66 -0.30 -12.43
C GLN A 108 10.61 1.22 -12.32
N MET A 109 10.37 1.90 -13.45
CA MET A 109 10.27 3.36 -13.47
C MET A 109 9.04 3.87 -12.70
N LEU A 110 7.93 3.14 -12.74
CA LEU A 110 6.68 3.49 -12.05
C LEU A 110 6.78 3.33 -10.52
N MET A 111 7.51 2.33 -10.02
CA MET A 111 7.79 2.22 -8.58
C MET A 111 8.63 3.41 -8.07
N LEU A 112 9.68 3.79 -8.81
CA LEU A 112 10.49 4.97 -8.49
C LEU A 112 9.67 6.26 -8.59
N GLN A 113 8.86 6.43 -9.63
CA GLN A 113 8.02 7.62 -9.79
C GLN A 113 6.94 7.72 -8.72
N LEU A 114 6.31 6.63 -8.27
CA LEU A 114 5.35 6.69 -7.16
C LEU A 114 6.02 7.04 -5.82
N VAL A 115 7.29 6.65 -5.63
CA VAL A 115 8.07 7.06 -4.46
C VAL A 115 8.53 8.52 -4.57
N LEU A 116 8.94 8.98 -5.77
CA LEU A 116 9.45 10.33 -6.03
C LEU A 116 8.36 11.40 -6.19
N ALA A 117 7.22 11.09 -6.80
CA ALA A 117 6.07 12.00 -6.90
C ALA A 117 5.51 12.37 -5.53
N ASN A 118 5.77 11.54 -4.51
CA ASN A 118 5.48 11.85 -3.12
C ASN A 118 6.57 12.67 -2.42
N PHE A 119 7.82 12.66 -2.91
CA PHE A 119 8.84 13.61 -2.45
C PHE A 119 8.44 15.05 -2.81
N LEU A 120 7.93 15.25 -4.03
CA LEU A 120 7.43 16.56 -4.48
C LEU A 120 6.11 16.96 -3.79
N ARG A 121 5.18 16.01 -3.54
CA ARG A 121 3.95 16.31 -2.80
C ARG A 121 4.17 16.57 -1.31
N GLN A 122 5.14 15.91 -0.67
CA GLN A 122 5.47 16.16 0.73
C GLN A 122 6.02 17.58 0.92
N CYS A 123 6.83 18.08 -0.02
CA CYS A 123 7.23 19.50 -0.06
C CYS A 123 6.05 20.48 -0.20
N CYS A 124 4.91 20.06 -0.75
CA CYS A 124 3.73 20.93 -0.88
C CYS A 124 2.76 20.85 0.31
N ILE A 125 2.84 19.81 1.14
CA ILE A 125 1.96 19.63 2.31
C ILE A 125 2.59 20.20 3.58
N ASP A 126 3.90 20.03 3.71
CA ASP A 126 4.65 20.70 4.77
C ASP A 126 4.84 22.14 4.30
N ASN A 127 4.16 23.10 4.94
CA ASN A 127 4.30 24.56 4.74
C ASN A 127 5.71 25.05 5.11
N HIS A 128 6.72 24.47 4.49
CA HIS A 128 8.10 24.89 4.51
C HIS A 128 8.56 25.05 3.07
N CYS A 129 7.89 25.97 2.38
CA CYS A 129 8.48 26.64 1.25
C CYS A 129 9.64 27.49 1.80
N LEU A 130 10.86 26.96 1.76
CA LEU A 130 12.07 27.76 1.76
C LEU A 130 12.71 27.65 0.39
N THR A 131 12.32 28.59 -0.48
CA THR A 131 13.12 29.31 -1.49
C THR A 131 14.15 28.52 -2.32
N CYS A 132 13.93 28.57 -3.64
CA CYS A 132 14.75 28.12 -4.79
C CYS A 132 14.66 26.65 -5.18
#